data_AF-A0A538KLZ2-F1
#
_entry.id   AF-A0A538KLZ2-F1
#
_cell.length_a   1.000
_cell.length_b   1.000
_cell.length_c   1.000
_cell.angle_alpha   90.00
_cell.angle_beta   90.00
_cell.angle_gamma   90.00
#
_symmetry.space_group_name_H-M   'P 1'
#
loop_
_entity.id
_entity.type
_entity.pdbx_description
1 polymer ?
#
loop_
_entity_poly.entity_id
_entity_poly.type
_entity_poly.pdbx_seq_one_letter_code
_entity_poly.pdbx_strand_id
1 'polypeptide(L)'
;MTQAVLDDWRTAPVDEKLRATLGFLEKLTLSPDEVSSADAEPVRQAGVSDSALRDAVYVCALFNVIDRISDALDFAIPPPEGFRKGAKVLLRFGYRQPV
;
A
#
# COMPACT_ATOMS: atom_id res chain seq x y z
N MET A 1 -8.89 -6.80 10.96
CA MET A 1 -9.02 -5.97 9.74
C MET A 1 -7.89 -6.24 8.77
N THR A 2 -6.63 -5.96 9.11
CA THR A 2 -5.48 -6.13 8.19
C THR A 2 -5.36 -7.52 7.59
N GLN A 3 -5.53 -8.58 8.39
CA GLN A 3 -5.45 -9.96 7.87
C GLN A 3 -6.46 -10.22 6.75
N ALA A 4 -7.71 -9.75 6.90
CA ALA A 4 -8.73 -9.91 5.86
C ALA A 4 -8.34 -9.21 4.56
N VAL A 5 -7.65 -8.06 4.63
CA VAL A 5 -7.14 -7.35 3.44
C VAL A 5 -6.00 -8.13 2.78
N LEU A 6 -5.12 -8.75 3.57
CA LEU A 6 -4.04 -9.59 3.06
C LEU A 6 -4.57 -10.88 2.40
N ASP A 7 -5.61 -11.48 2.97
CA ASP A 7 -6.23 -12.69 2.44
C ASP A 7 -6.99 -12.40 1.14
N ASP A 8 -7.88 -11.39 1.16
CA ASP A 8 -8.58 -10.90 -0.02
C ASP A 8 -9.14 -9.49 0.22
N TRP A 9 -8.48 -8.49 -0.38
CA TRP A 9 -8.89 -7.10 -0.24
C TRP A 9 -10.29 -6.82 -0.77
N ARG A 10 -10.81 -7.63 -1.71
CA ARG A 10 -12.13 -7.44 -2.32
C ARG A 10 -13.27 -7.76 -1.35
N THR A 11 -13.07 -8.75 -0.47
CA THR A 11 -14.06 -9.18 0.52
C THR A 11 -13.81 -8.63 1.92
N ALA A 12 -12.63 -8.04 2.17
CA ALA A 12 -12.29 -7.39 3.44
C ALA A 12 -13.27 -6.24 3.82
N PRO A 13 -13.55 -6.01 5.11
CA PRO A 13 -14.46 -4.96 5.59
C PRO A 13 -13.78 -3.58 5.58
N VAL A 14 -13.48 -3.07 4.38
CA VAL A 14 -12.97 -1.71 4.15
C VAL A 14 -14.03 -0.84 3.46
N ASP A 15 -13.92 0.48 3.63
CA ASP A 15 -14.81 1.43 2.97
C ASP A 15 -14.60 1.46 1.45
N GLU A 16 -15.55 2.08 0.75
CA GLU A 16 -15.55 2.13 -0.72
C GLU A 16 -14.37 2.92 -1.29
N LYS A 17 -13.91 3.95 -0.56
CA LYS A 17 -12.75 4.76 -0.98
C LYS A 17 -11.49 3.91 -1.03
N LEU A 18 -11.23 3.15 0.04
CA LEU A 18 -10.08 2.27 0.12
C LEU A 18 -10.21 1.13 -0.90
N ARG A 19 -11.41 0.55 -1.05
CA ARG A 19 -11.67 -0.51 -2.04
C ARG A 19 -11.38 -0.08 -3.47
N ALA A 20 -11.93 1.07 -3.90
CA ALA A 20 -11.70 1.59 -5.24
C ALA A 20 -10.21 1.89 -5.47
N THR A 21 -9.54 2.49 -4.47
CA THR A 21 -8.11 2.77 -4.53
C THR A 21 -7.30 1.48 -4.69
N LEU A 22 -7.58 0.44 -3.90
CA LEU A 22 -6.90 -0.86 -3.99
C LEU A 22 -7.07 -1.52 -5.36
N GLY A 23 -8.26 -1.43 -5.97
CA GLY A 23 -8.49 -1.93 -7.33
C GLY A 23 -7.64 -1.20 -8.38
N PHE A 24 -7.53 0.12 -8.28
CA PHE A 24 -6.64 0.89 -9.15
C PHE A 24 -5.16 0.52 -8.95
N LEU A 25 -4.71 0.38 -7.70
CA LEU A 25 -3.31 0.05 -7.38
C LEU A 25 -2.94 -1.39 -7.79
N GLU A 26 -3.89 -2.32 -7.77
CA GLU A 26 -3.70 -3.68 -8.29
C GLU A 26 -3.42 -3.64 -9.80
N LYS A 27 -4.22 -2.89 -10.58
CA LYS A 27 -3.98 -2.71 -12.02
C LYS A 27 -2.62 -2.04 -12.27
N LEU A 28 -2.29 -1.00 -11.51
CA LEU A 28 -0.98 -0.33 -11.60
C LEU A 28 0.19 -1.27 -11.30
N THR A 29 -0.01 -2.25 -10.43
CA THR A 29 1.02 -3.22 -10.05
C THR A 29 1.20 -4.31 -11.10
N LEU A 30 0.11 -4.84 -11.66
CA LEU A 30 0.11 -5.99 -12.56
C LEU A 30 0.24 -5.63 -14.04
N SER A 31 -0.38 -4.52 -14.45
CA SER A 31 -0.45 -4.06 -15.84
C SER A 31 -0.26 -2.54 -15.94
N PRO A 32 0.90 -1.99 -15.51
CA PRO A 32 1.14 -0.55 -15.48
C PRO A 32 0.96 0.12 -16.86
N ASP A 33 1.33 -0.57 -17.94
CA ASP A 33 1.23 -0.06 -19.31
C ASP A 33 -0.23 0.07 -19.81
N GLU A 34 -1.18 -0.54 -19.12
CA GLU A 34 -2.61 -0.49 -19.44
C GLU A 34 -3.38 0.52 -18.58
N VAL A 35 -2.72 1.19 -17.64
CA VAL A 35 -3.36 2.19 -16.77
C VAL A 35 -3.66 3.46 -17.56
N SER A 36 -4.87 3.95 -17.40
CA SER A 36 -5.38 5.14 -18.07
C SER A 36 -6.13 6.06 -17.10
N SER A 37 -6.49 7.26 -17.56
CA SER A 37 -7.32 8.19 -16.79
C SER A 37 -8.72 7.65 -16.45
N ALA A 38 -9.22 6.69 -17.25
CA ALA A 38 -10.50 6.03 -17.02
C ALA A 38 -10.46 5.13 -15.78
N ASP A 39 -9.31 4.53 -15.46
CA ASP A 39 -9.16 3.68 -14.29
C ASP A 39 -9.20 4.48 -12.98
N ALA A 40 -8.85 5.76 -13.03
CA ALA A 40 -8.93 6.66 -11.88
C ALA A 40 -10.35 7.20 -11.63
N GLU A 41 -11.27 7.06 -12.58
CA GLU A 41 -12.61 7.60 -12.48
C GLU A 41 -13.46 6.94 -11.37
N PRO A 42 -13.50 5.60 -11.23
CA PRO A 42 -14.16 4.95 -10.11
C PRO A 42 -13.63 5.41 -8.75
N VAL A 43 -12.32 5.67 -8.66
CA VAL A 43 -11.66 6.14 -7.44
C VAL A 43 -12.13 7.55 -7.07
N ARG A 44 -12.24 8.45 -8.05
CA ARG A 44 -12.82 9.79 -7.88
C ARG A 44 -14.29 9.74 -7.49
N GLN A 45 -15.07 8.87 -8.12
CA GLN A 45 -16.50 8.69 -7.82
C GLN A 45 -16.75 8.17 -6.40
N ALA A 46 -15.84 7.35 -5.86
CA ALA A 46 -15.85 6.96 -4.46
C ALA A 46 -15.54 8.13 -3.49
N GLY A 47 -15.12 9.29 -4.00
CA GLY A 47 -14.83 10.49 -3.23
C GLY A 47 -13.40 10.59 -2.73
N VAL A 48 -12.46 9.94 -3.41
CA VAL A 48 -11.02 10.11 -3.19
C VAL A 48 -10.54 11.34 -3.97
N SER A 49 -9.77 12.23 -3.33
CA SER A 49 -9.20 13.40 -4.01
C SER A 49 -8.03 13.01 -4.90
N ASP A 50 -7.76 13.82 -5.93
CA ASP A 50 -6.59 13.63 -6.79
C ASP A 50 -5.27 13.63 -6.02
N SER A 51 -5.17 14.46 -4.97
CA SER A 51 -4.02 14.46 -4.07
C SER A 51 -3.84 13.12 -3.34
N ALA A 52 -4.93 12.56 -2.80
CA ALA A 52 -4.88 11.28 -2.10
C ALA A 52 -4.58 10.11 -3.06
N LEU A 53 -5.15 10.13 -4.27
CA LEU A 53 -4.85 9.13 -5.29
C LEU A 53 -3.39 9.20 -5.73
N ARG A 54 -2.85 10.41 -5.95
CA ARG A 54 -1.43 10.61 -6.26
C ARG A 54 -0.52 10.08 -5.14
N ASP A 55 -0.86 10.37 -3.89
CA ASP A 55 -0.07 9.90 -2.75
C ASP A 55 -0.12 8.36 -2.66
N ALA A 56 -1.28 7.74 -2.92
CA ALA A 56 -1.41 6.29 -3.01
C ALA A 56 -0.58 5.68 -4.15
N VAL A 57 -0.53 6.33 -5.33
CA VAL A 57 0.33 5.95 -6.45
C VAL A 57 1.80 5.97 -6.04
N TYR A 58 2.27 7.02 -5.34
CA TYR A 58 3.65 7.08 -4.88
C TYR A 58 3.99 5.97 -3.90
N VAL A 59 3.11 5.67 -2.94
CA VAL A 59 3.30 4.55 -2.02
C VAL A 59 3.37 3.22 -2.78
N CYS A 60 2.44 2.97 -3.69
CA CYS A 60 2.41 1.75 -4.51
C CYS A 60 3.68 1.59 -5.37
N ALA A 61 4.12 2.66 -6.02
CA ALA A 61 5.34 2.63 -6.84
C ALA A 61 6.60 2.35 -6.00
N LEU A 62 6.70 2.95 -4.81
CA LEU A 62 7.82 2.71 -3.89
C LEU A 62 7.85 1.26 -3.41
N PHE A 63 6.70 0.69 -3.02
CA PHE A 63 6.64 -0.73 -2.61
C PHE A 63 6.97 -1.66 -3.76
N ASN A 64 6.49 -1.38 -4.98
CA ASN A 64 6.89 -2.12 -6.16
C ASN A 64 8.41 -2.17 -6.37
N VAL A 65 9.13 -1.07 -6.12
CA VAL A 65 10.60 -1.04 -6.17
C VAL A 65 11.22 -1.81 -5.00
N ILE A 66 10.74 -1.59 -3.78
CA ILE A 66 11.25 -2.23 -2.56
C ILE A 66 11.09 -3.75 -2.64
N ASP A 67 9.94 -4.24 -3.05
CA ASP A 67 9.64 -5.67 -3.16
C ASP A 67 10.61 -6.33 -4.14
N ARG A 68 10.80 -5.74 -5.34
CA ARG A 68 11.74 -6.26 -6.34
C ARG A 68 13.19 -6.31 -5.84
N ILE A 69 13.63 -5.30 -5.10
CA ILE A 69 14.99 -5.28 -4.53
C ILE A 69 15.11 -6.31 -3.40
N SER A 70 14.09 -6.38 -2.53
CA SER A 70 14.08 -7.28 -1.37
C SER A 70 14.09 -8.73 -1.82
N ASP A 71 13.31 -9.07 -2.84
CA ASP A 71 13.26 -10.40 -3.45
C ASP A 71 14.57 -10.73 -4.15
N ALA A 72 15.14 -9.79 -4.91
CA ALA A 72 16.39 -10.01 -5.63
C ALA A 72 17.62 -10.19 -4.72
N LEU A 73 17.59 -9.60 -3.53
CA LEU A 73 18.69 -9.62 -2.56
C LEU A 73 18.42 -10.54 -1.37
N ASP A 74 17.31 -11.28 -1.36
CA ASP A 74 16.87 -12.18 -0.28
C ASP A 74 16.94 -11.51 1.11
N PHE A 75 16.27 -10.35 1.23
CA PHE A 75 16.26 -9.59 2.48
C PHE A 75 15.65 -10.42 3.62
N ALA A 76 16.39 -10.52 4.73
CA ALA A 76 15.91 -11.23 5.92
C ALA A 76 14.70 -10.53 6.55
N ILE A 77 13.56 -11.21 6.54
CA ILE A 77 12.35 -10.76 7.22
C ILE A 77 12.49 -11.01 8.73
N PRO A 78 12.42 -9.97 9.59
CA PRO A 78 12.49 -10.16 11.03
C PRO A 78 11.37 -11.08 11.55
N PRO A 79 11.58 -11.83 12.64
CA PRO A 79 10.49 -12.56 13.27
C PRO A 79 9.42 -11.59 13.80
N PRO A 80 8.17 -12.06 14.08
CA PRO A 80 7.07 -11.22 14.56
C PRO A 80 7.42 -10.31 15.76
N GLU A 81 8.34 -10.75 16.62
CA GLU A 81 8.83 -9.97 17.75
C GLU A 81 9.63 -8.72 17.35
N GLY A 82 10.38 -8.81 16.24
CA GLY A 82 11.12 -7.68 15.66
C GLY A 82 10.18 -6.57 15.22
N PHE A 83 9.10 -6.92 14.52
CA PHE A 83 8.06 -5.96 14.12
C PHE A 83 7.39 -5.29 15.31
N ARG A 84 7.10 -6.04 16.39
CA ARG A 84 6.53 -5.45 17.63
C ARG A 84 7.47 -4.44 18.28
N LYS A 85 8.78 -4.69 18.29
CA LYS A 85 9.78 -3.73 18.80
C LYS A 85 9.80 -2.47 17.93
N GLY A 86 9.84 -2.63 16.60
CA GLY A 86 9.78 -1.51 15.65
C GLY A 86 8.51 -0.65 15.81
N ALA A 87 7.35 -1.29 15.96
CA ALA A 87 6.08 -0.60 16.19
C ALA A 87 6.10 0.25 17.48
N LYS A 88 6.71 -0.24 18.57
CA LYS A 88 6.88 0.55 19.81
C LYS A 88 7.80 1.77 19.61
N VAL A 89 8.85 1.64 18.81
CA VAL A 89 9.75 2.76 18.47
C VAL A 89 8.99 3.81 17.65
N LEU A 90 8.27 3.39 16.60
CA LEU A 90 7.44 4.29 15.78
C LEU A 90 6.35 5.01 16.60
N LEU A 91 5.69 4.30 17.53
CA LEU A 91 4.70 4.93 18.41
C LEU A 91 5.31 5.99 19.33
N ARG A 92 6.56 5.80 19.77
CA ARG A 92 7.21 6.70 20.72
C ARG A 92 7.91 7.89 20.05
N PHE A 93 8.51 7.68 18.89
CA PHE A 93 9.38 8.67 18.24
C PHE A 93 8.85 9.13 16.87
N GLY A 94 7.78 8.52 16.38
CA GLY A 94 7.31 8.70 15.00
C GLY A 94 8.36 8.21 14.00
N TYR A 95 8.36 8.81 12.81
CA TYR A 95 9.38 8.56 11.78
C TYR A 95 10.71 9.30 12.02
N ARG A 96 10.85 10.00 13.15
CA ARG A 96 12.13 10.62 13.53
C ARG A 96 12.99 9.51 14.13
N GLN A 97 14.05 9.13 13.41
CA GLN A 97 15.01 8.17 13.93
C GLN A 97 15.63 8.74 15.22
N PRO A 98 15.67 7.99 16.32
CA PRO A 98 16.45 8.38 17.48
C PRO A 98 17.92 8.35 17.05
N VAL A 99 18.52 9.54 16.93
CA VAL A 99 19.97 9.72 16.79
C VAL A 99 20.69 9.34 18.08
#